data_AF-A0A369XMR4-F1
#
_entry.id   AF-A0A369XMR4-F1
#
_cell.length_a   1.000
_cell.length_b   1.000
_cell.length_c   1.000
_cell.angle_alpha   90.00
_cell.angle_beta   90.00
_cell.angle_gamma   90.00
#
_symmetry.space_group_name_H-M   'P 1'
#
loop_
_entity.id
_entity.type
_entity.pdbx_description
1 polymer ?
#
loop_
_entity_poly.entity_id
_entity_poly.type
_entity_poly.pdbx_seq_one_letter_code
_entity_poly.pdbx_strand_id
1 'polypeptide(L)'
;ILAPFLARPDEARSLLRAIYTTEADLLPDVEAGTLTVRLHHMAHGVSDRAVRKLCDELNSTATLFPRSKLRLILQIGTSQNP
;
A
#
# COMPACT_ATOMS: atom_id res chain seq x y z
N ILE A 1 -11.89 -5.97 6.24
CA ILE A 1 -10.76 -6.40 5.37
C ILE A 1 -9.49 -6.79 6.15
N LEU A 2 -9.04 -6.01 7.16
CA LEU A 2 -7.79 -6.30 7.89
C LEU A 2 -7.92 -7.25 9.08
N ALA A 3 -9.11 -7.35 9.69
CA ALA A 3 -9.35 -8.13 10.90
C ALA A 3 -8.89 -9.61 10.86
N PRO A 4 -9.00 -10.36 9.74
CA PRO A 4 -8.55 -11.75 9.69
C PRO A 4 -7.04 -11.95 9.81
N PHE A 5 -6.25 -10.89 9.61
CA PHE A 5 -4.80 -10.95 9.58
C PHE A 5 -4.14 -10.44 10.87
N LEU A 6 -4.95 -9.97 11.84
CA LEU A 6 -4.48 -9.26 13.02
C LEU A 6 -5.03 -9.93 14.28
N ALA A 7 -4.17 -10.15 15.26
CA ALA A 7 -4.56 -10.86 16.48
C ALA A 7 -5.33 -9.95 17.44
N ARG A 8 -5.13 -8.63 17.36
CA ARG A 8 -5.78 -7.64 18.21
C ARG A 8 -6.33 -6.46 17.39
N PRO A 9 -7.50 -5.90 17.76
CA PRO A 9 -8.09 -4.77 17.04
C PRO A 9 -7.21 -3.51 17.06
N ASP A 10 -6.41 -3.30 18.10
CA ASP A 10 -5.45 -2.17 18.18
C ASP A 10 -4.32 -2.27 17.14
N GLU A 11 -3.96 -3.49 16.71
CA GLU A 11 -2.91 -3.70 15.69
C GLU A 11 -3.34 -3.12 14.34
N ALA A 12 -4.64 -3.13 14.02
CA ALA A 12 -5.14 -2.57 12.76
C ALA A 12 -4.91 -1.08 12.67
N ARG A 13 -5.22 -0.36 13.76
CA ARG A 13 -5.06 1.09 13.83
C ARG A 13 -3.59 1.47 13.90
N SER A 14 -2.78 0.71 14.63
CA SER A 14 -1.33 0.91 14.69
C SER A 14 -0.68 0.68 13.32
N LEU A 15 -1.08 -0.37 12.60
CA LEU A 15 -0.61 -0.64 11.24
C LEU A 15 -0.99 0.48 10.27
N LEU A 16 -2.25 0.92 10.27
CA LEU A 16 -2.71 2.01 9.40
C LEU A 16 -1.98 3.32 9.69
N ARG A 17 -1.81 3.66 10.98
CA ARG A 17 -1.02 4.84 11.38
C ARG A 17 0.38 4.76 10.82
N ALA A 18 1.00 3.61 10.95
CA ALA A 18 2.36 3.41 10.51
C ALA A 18 2.49 3.50 8.98
N ILE A 19 1.52 2.96 8.21
CA ILE A 19 1.43 3.15 6.75
C ILE A 19 1.32 4.64 6.39
N TYR A 20 0.49 5.41 7.08
CA TYR A 20 0.31 6.83 6.79
C TYR A 20 1.51 7.71 7.15
N THR A 21 2.35 7.26 8.08
CA THR A 21 3.56 8.00 8.50
C THR A 21 4.82 7.55 7.78
N THR A 22 4.78 6.41 7.08
CA THR A 22 5.96 5.90 6.36
C THR A 22 6.04 6.62 5.02
N GLU A 23 7.26 6.95 4.61
CA GLU A 23 7.50 7.46 3.26
C GLU A 23 7.06 6.42 2.22
N ALA A 24 6.70 6.89 1.04
CA ALA A 24 6.34 6.03 -0.08
C ALA A 24 6.87 6.66 -1.37
N ASP A 25 7.31 5.83 -2.29
CA ASP A 25 7.74 6.31 -3.59
C ASP A 25 6.52 6.49 -4.51
N LEU A 26 6.47 7.63 -5.19
CA LEU A 26 5.50 7.91 -6.23
C LEU A 26 6.18 7.73 -7.59
N LEU A 27 5.78 6.69 -8.30
CA LEU A 27 6.33 6.31 -9.59
C LEU A 27 5.26 6.50 -10.67
N PRO A 28 5.20 7.68 -11.32
CA PRO A 28 4.28 7.92 -12.42
C PRO A 28 4.74 7.14 -13.66
N ASP A 29 3.82 6.40 -14.26
CA ASP A 29 3.97 5.78 -15.57
C ASP A 29 2.90 6.37 -16.49
N VAL A 30 3.30 7.37 -17.27
CA VAL A 30 2.40 8.12 -18.16
C VAL A 30 1.95 7.26 -19.34
N GLU A 31 2.82 6.38 -19.84
CA GLU A 31 2.54 5.48 -20.96
C GLU A 31 1.52 4.42 -20.57
N ALA A 32 1.67 3.81 -19.39
CA ALA A 32 0.70 2.88 -18.84
C ALA A 32 -0.55 3.56 -18.25
N GLY A 33 -0.53 4.90 -18.11
CA GLY A 33 -1.60 5.67 -17.48
C GLY A 33 -1.79 5.34 -16.00
N THR A 34 -0.70 5.07 -15.27
CA THR A 34 -0.74 4.68 -13.85
C THR A 34 0.15 5.56 -12.98
N LEU A 35 -0.19 5.67 -11.71
CA LEU A 35 0.65 6.23 -10.67
C LEU A 35 0.85 5.15 -9.61
N THR A 36 2.06 4.60 -9.56
CA THR A 36 2.38 3.54 -8.63
C THR A 36 2.86 4.14 -7.31
N VAL A 37 2.16 3.83 -6.22
CA VAL A 37 2.52 4.20 -4.84
C VAL A 37 3.20 2.98 -4.20
N ARG A 38 4.52 3.05 -4.05
CA ARG A 38 5.32 1.98 -3.44
C ARG A 38 5.50 2.25 -1.96
N LEU A 39 4.82 1.47 -1.13
CA LEU A 39 4.91 1.54 0.32
C LEU A 39 6.21 0.87 0.79
N HIS A 40 7.05 1.59 1.53
CA HIS A 40 8.28 1.01 2.09
C HIS A 40 7.94 -0.04 3.18
N HIS A 41 8.64 -1.18 3.15
CA HIS A 41 8.37 -2.29 4.08
C HIS A 41 8.62 -1.86 5.53
N MET A 42 7.65 -2.16 6.39
CA MET A 42 7.80 -2.05 7.84
C MET A 42 8.27 -3.40 8.37
N ALA A 43 9.33 -3.41 9.19
CA ALA A 43 10.16 -4.56 9.61
C ALA A 43 9.47 -5.78 10.29
N HIS A 44 8.18 -6.02 10.09
CA HIS A 44 7.43 -7.14 10.69
C HIS A 44 6.67 -7.92 9.60
N GLY A 45 7.22 -9.04 9.13
CA GLY A 45 6.63 -9.86 8.05
C GLY A 45 5.20 -10.39 8.27
N VAL A 46 4.63 -10.28 9.48
CA VAL A 46 3.21 -10.58 9.75
C VAL A 46 2.29 -9.50 9.16
N SER A 47 2.75 -8.26 9.02
CA SER A 47 1.95 -7.17 8.45
C SER A 47 1.85 -7.20 6.92
N ASP A 48 2.80 -7.84 6.22
CA ASP A 48 2.86 -7.83 4.76
C ASP A 48 1.63 -8.43 4.08
N ARG A 49 1.04 -9.51 4.64
CA ARG A 49 -0.19 -10.09 4.08
C ARG A 49 -1.38 -9.18 4.23
N ALA A 50 -1.51 -8.53 5.40
CA ALA A 50 -2.56 -7.57 5.67
C ALA A 50 -2.45 -6.34 4.75
N VAL A 51 -1.23 -5.82 4.58
CA VAL A 51 -0.94 -4.69 3.69
C VAL A 51 -1.17 -5.07 2.23
N ARG A 52 -0.77 -6.27 1.80
CA ARG A 52 -0.99 -6.73 0.42
C ARG A 52 -2.48 -6.82 0.12
N LYS A 53 -3.26 -7.39 1.05
CA LYS A 53 -4.72 -7.45 0.91
C LYS A 53 -5.33 -6.04 0.87
N LEU A 54 -4.83 -5.10 1.66
CA LEU A 54 -5.25 -3.70 1.58
C LEU A 54 -4.94 -3.08 0.21
N CYS A 55 -3.73 -3.30 -0.32
CA CYS A 55 -3.35 -2.84 -1.65
C CYS A 55 -4.28 -3.42 -2.73
N ASP A 56 -4.59 -4.72 -2.67
CA ASP A 56 -5.49 -5.36 -3.64
C ASP A 56 -6.90 -4.75 -3.61
N GLU A 57 -7.46 -4.54 -2.41
CA GLU A 57 -8.77 -3.90 -2.24
C GLU A 57 -8.76 -2.46 -2.78
N LEU A 58 -7.71 -1.67 -2.47
CA LEU A 58 -7.59 -0.30 -2.97
C LEU A 58 -7.34 -0.23 -4.49
N ASN A 59 -6.63 -1.20 -5.05
CA ASN A 59 -6.42 -1.29 -6.50
C ASN A 59 -7.72 -1.68 -7.23
N SER A 60 -8.58 -2.47 -6.59
CA SER A 60 -9.87 -2.89 -7.16
C SER A 60 -10.84 -1.74 -7.41
N THR A 61 -10.71 -0.62 -6.67
CA THR A 61 -11.56 0.56 -6.86
C THR A 61 -11.22 1.36 -8.11
N ALA A 62 -10.13 1.00 -8.81
CA ALA A 62 -9.66 1.68 -10.02
C ALA A 62 -9.56 3.20 -9.87
N THR A 63 -9.15 3.67 -8.68
CA THR A 63 -9.13 5.09 -8.33
C THR A 63 -8.21 5.88 -9.26
N LEU A 64 -8.70 7.00 -9.76
CA LEU A 64 -7.89 7.95 -10.52
C LEU A 64 -7.27 8.98 -9.57
N PHE A 65 -6.00 9.29 -9.78
CA PHE A 65 -5.32 10.32 -9.01
C PHE A 65 -5.88 11.71 -9.39
N PRO A 66 -6.21 12.57 -8.40
CA PRO A 66 -6.88 13.84 -8.66
C PRO A 66 -6.19 14.68 -9.72
N ARG A 67 -6.99 15.35 -10.56
CA ARG A 67 -6.51 16.24 -11.63
C ARG A 67 -5.57 15.56 -12.63
N SER A 68 -5.61 14.23 -12.72
CA SER A 68 -4.85 13.43 -13.69
C SER A 68 -5.73 12.31 -14.26
N LYS A 69 -5.22 11.62 -15.29
CA LYS A 69 -5.81 10.37 -15.80
C LYS A 69 -5.04 9.14 -15.31
N LEU A 70 -4.16 9.31 -14.33
CA LEU A 70 -3.33 8.21 -13.83
C LEU A 70 -4.14 7.37 -12.85
N ARG A 71 -4.26 6.08 -13.12
CA ARG A 71 -4.85 5.12 -12.18
C ARG A 71 -3.87 4.81 -11.06
N LEU A 72 -4.31 4.91 -9.81
CA LEU A 72 -3.51 4.57 -8.65
C LEU A 72 -3.27 3.06 -8.58
N ILE A 73 -2.02 2.68 -8.37
CA ILE A 73 -1.60 1.30 -8.11
C ILE A 73 -0.77 1.29 -6.83
N LEU A 74 -1.29 0.69 -5.76
CA LEU A 74 -0.57 0.51 -4.51
C LEU A 74 0.17 -0.83 -4.52
N GLN A 75 1.44 -0.81 -4.13
CA GLN A 75 2.26 -2.02 -3.97
C GLN A 75 3.21 -1.89 -2.78
N ILE A 76 3.58 -3.02 -2.20
CA ILE A 76 4.61 -3.07 -1.17
C ILE A 76 5.97 -3.12 -1.85
N GLY A 77 6.88 -2.24 -1.46
CA GLY A 77 8.27 -2.28 -1.88
C GLY A 77 8.92 -3.56 -1.37
N THR A 78 9.52 -4.34 -2.26
CA THR A 78 10.40 -5.42 -1.84
C THR A 78 11.60 -4.77 -1.15
N SER A 79 11.88 -5.15 0.09
CA SER A 79 13.16 -4.89 0.73
C SER A 79 14.24 -5.61 -0.08
N GLN A 80 14.73 -4.99 -1.15
CA GLN A 80 16.06 -5.30 -1.68
C GLN A 80 17.06 -4.64 -0.74
N ASN A 81 17.30 -5.31 0.39
CA ASN A 81 18.55 -5.13 1.10
C ASN A 81 19.50 -6.21 0.56
N PRO A 82 20.59 -5.85 -0.14
CA PRO A 82 21.63 -6.82 -0.50
C PRO A 82 22.30 -7.42 0.75
#